data_AF-A0A547LX40-F1
#
_entry.id   AF-A0A547LX40-F1
#
_cell.length_a   1.000
_cell.length_b   1.000
_cell.length_c   1.000
_cell.angle_alpha   90.00
_cell.angle_beta   90.00
_cell.angle_gamma   90.00
#
_symmetry.space_group_name_H-M   'P 1'
#
loop_
_entity.id
_entity.type
_entity.pdbx_description
1 polymer ?
#
loop_
_entity_poly.entity_id
_entity_poly.type
_entity_poly.pdbx_seq_one_letter_code
_entity_poly.pdbx_strand_id
1 'polypeptide(L)'
;MGNAWWNLTLRFLLELAALLGLGNAGWHLSDGWWRWVLALALPIIAALLWGTFAVLNDPSRSGRAPVPVPGTVRLALELVILFGGAAGFYAAGHTTAGIVVALLVAISYAFSHDRLGWLLKQ
;
A
#
# COMPACT_ATOMS: atom_id res chain seq x y z
N MET A 1 2.23 13.99 17.49
CA MET A 1 2.86 13.70 16.19
C MET A 1 4.36 13.55 16.41
N GLY A 2 4.80 12.35 16.79
CA GLY A 2 6.24 12.08 16.89
C GLY A 2 6.85 12.10 15.50
N ASN A 3 7.72 13.08 15.23
CA ASN A 3 8.42 13.29 13.96
C ASN A 3 9.47 12.20 13.72
N ALA A 4 9.04 10.95 13.57
CA ALA A 4 9.87 9.88 13.07
C ALA A 4 9.94 10.01 11.55
N TRP A 5 10.72 10.98 11.04
CA TRP A 5 10.99 11.15 9.61
C TRP A 5 11.38 9.83 8.94
N TRP A 6 12.08 8.97 9.68
CA TRP A 6 12.42 7.62 9.26
C TRP A 6 11.18 6.76 8.91
N ASN A 7 10.09 6.86 9.66
CA ASN A 7 8.89 6.04 9.46
C ASN A 7 8.09 6.53 8.24
N LEU A 8 8.10 7.84 7.98
CA LEU A 8 7.55 8.40 6.74
C LEU A 8 8.35 7.94 5.52
N THR A 9 9.69 8.01 5.59
CA THR A 9 10.56 7.49 4.53
C THR A 9 10.35 5.99 4.33
N LEU A 10 10.27 5.21 5.42
CA LEU A 10 9.99 3.78 5.34
C LEU A 10 8.64 3.51 4.67
N ARG A 11 7.57 4.21 5.08
CA ARG A 11 6.24 4.10 4.44
C ARG A 11 6.33 4.37 2.95
N PHE A 12 6.99 5.45 2.54
CA PHE A 12 7.15 5.79 1.14
C PHE A 12 7.88 4.68 0.35
N LEU A 13 8.96 4.12 0.90
CA LEU A 13 9.67 3.00 0.29
C LEU A 13 8.81 1.74 0.20
N LEU A 14 7.99 1.48 1.21
CA LEU A 14 7.06 0.34 1.22
C LEU A 14 5.91 0.52 0.24
N GLU A 15 5.41 1.73 0.06
CA GLU A 15 4.41 2.05 -0.97
C GLU A 15 4.97 1.78 -2.37
N LEU A 16 6.21 2.22 -2.64
CA LEU A 16 6.89 1.94 -3.92
C LEU A 16 7.13 0.43 -4.11
N ALA A 17 7.62 -0.26 -3.08
CA ALA A 17 7.82 -1.69 -3.11
C ALA A 17 6.50 -2.44 -3.36
N ALA A 18 5.40 -1.99 -2.74
CA ALA A 18 4.10 -2.61 -2.93
C ALA A 18 3.60 -2.48 -4.37
N LEU A 19 3.73 -1.30 -5.00
CA LEU A 19 3.38 -1.11 -6.40
C LEU A 19 4.23 -1.98 -7.33
N LEU A 20 5.54 -2.09 -7.08
CA LEU A 20 6.40 -3.00 -7.83
C LEU A 20 6.00 -4.47 -7.65
N GLY A 21 5.68 -4.87 -6.42
CA GLY A 21 5.22 -6.22 -6.10
C GLY A 21 3.91 -6.57 -6.80
N LEU A 22 2.95 -5.64 -6.87
CA LEU A 22 1.70 -5.81 -7.61
C LEU A 22 1.92 -5.92 -9.12
N GLY A 23 2.83 -5.11 -9.69
CA GLY A 23 3.19 -5.22 -11.10
C GLY A 23 3.87 -6.54 -11.42
N ASN A 24 4.76 -6.98 -10.53
CA ASN A 24 5.41 -8.28 -10.63
C ASN A 24 4.41 -9.45 -10.51
N ALA A 25 3.39 -9.33 -9.64
CA ALA A 25 2.29 -10.28 -9.56
C ALA A 25 1.53 -10.34 -10.90
N GLY A 26 1.16 -9.19 -11.47
CA GLY A 26 0.48 -9.11 -12.77
C GLY A 26 1.27 -9.76 -13.90
N TRP A 27 2.60 -9.63 -13.84
CA TRP A 27 3.51 -10.29 -14.78
C TRP A 27 3.53 -11.82 -14.63
N HIS A 28 3.41 -12.35 -13.42
CA HIS A 28 3.44 -13.80 -13.22
C HIS A 28 2.06 -14.48 -13.30
N LEU A 29 0.97 -13.69 -13.22
CA LEU A 29 -0.41 -14.18 -13.29
C LEU A 29 -0.89 -14.47 -14.72
N SER A 30 -0.17 -14.02 -15.76
CA SER A 30 -0.62 -14.16 -17.14
C SER A 30 0.53 -14.31 -18.12
N ASP A 31 0.22 -14.93 -19.26
CA ASP A 31 1.16 -15.18 -20.33
C ASP A 31 0.90 -14.30 -21.56
N GLY A 32 1.91 -14.22 -22.45
CA GLY A 32 1.82 -13.52 -23.71
C GLY A 32 1.64 -12.00 -23.55
N TRP A 33 0.79 -11.39 -24.38
CA TRP A 33 0.56 -9.95 -24.38
C TRP A 33 -0.15 -9.45 -23.11
N TRP A 34 -1.03 -10.27 -22.52
CA TRP A 34 -1.77 -9.91 -21.31
C TRP A 34 -0.88 -9.62 -20.11
N ARG A 35 0.32 -10.20 -20.10
CA ARG A 35 1.34 -9.98 -19.09
C ARG A 35 1.72 -8.51 -18.93
N TRP A 36 1.90 -7.80 -20.04
CA TRP A 36 2.22 -6.37 -20.04
C TRP A 36 1.05 -5.54 -19.54
N VAL A 37 -0.16 -5.89 -19.95
CA VAL A 37 -1.38 -5.20 -19.55
C VAL A 37 -1.59 -5.34 -18.04
N LEU A 38 -1.51 -6.56 -17.49
CA LEU A 38 -1.74 -6.79 -16.06
C LEU A 38 -0.63 -6.25 -15.18
N ALA A 39 0.63 -6.34 -15.61
CA ALA A 39 1.76 -5.77 -14.89
C ALA A 39 1.65 -4.24 -14.72
N LEU A 40 0.98 -3.55 -15.65
CA LEU A 40 0.75 -2.10 -15.56
C LEU A 40 -0.60 -1.76 -14.92
N ALA A 41 -1.65 -2.50 -15.26
CA ALA A 41 -3.01 -2.24 -14.78
C ALA A 41 -3.12 -2.43 -13.26
N LEU A 42 -2.50 -3.46 -12.67
CA LEU A 42 -2.59 -3.70 -11.23
C LEU A 42 -2.01 -2.54 -10.39
N PRO A 43 -0.76 -2.07 -10.63
CA PRO A 43 -0.24 -0.89 -9.92
C PRO A 43 -1.07 0.37 -10.15
N ILE A 44 -1.55 0.60 -11.38
CA ILE A 44 -2.36 1.79 -11.69
C ILE A 44 -3.68 1.75 -10.93
N ILE A 45 -4.39 0.61 -10.95
CA ILE A 45 -5.64 0.45 -10.21
C ILE A 45 -5.38 0.66 -8.71
N ALA A 46 -4.32 0.07 -8.16
CA ALA A 46 -3.96 0.27 -6.76
C ALA A 46 -3.67 1.75 -6.44
N ALA A 47 -2.93 2.46 -7.29
CA ALA A 47 -2.64 3.88 -7.12
C ALA A 47 -3.91 4.74 -7.22
N LEU A 48 -4.83 4.42 -8.15
CA LEU A 48 -6.12 5.10 -8.27
C LEU A 48 -6.98 4.87 -7.04
N LEU A 49 -7.14 3.63 -6.58
CA LEU A 49 -7.88 3.30 -5.36
C LEU A 49 -7.28 4.03 -4.15
N TRP A 50 -5.96 4.02 -4.02
CA TRP A 50 -5.24 4.69 -2.94
C TRP A 50 -5.30 6.22 -3.01
N GLY A 51 -5.43 6.82 -4.20
CA GLY A 51 -5.58 8.25 -4.39
C GLY A 51 -7.02 8.76 -4.24
N THR A 52 -8.00 7.98 -4.69
CA THR A 52 -9.42 8.36 -4.74
C THR A 52 -10.12 8.16 -3.41
N PHE A 53 -9.95 7.01 -2.77
CA PHE A 53 -10.57 6.68 -1.49
C PHE A 53 -9.70 7.19 -0.35
N ALA A 54 -9.99 8.39 0.13
CA ALA A 54 -9.24 9.01 1.22
C ALA A 54 -10.18 9.40 2.35
N VAL A 55 -9.61 9.56 3.54
CA VAL A 55 -10.37 10.07 4.68
C VAL A 55 -10.40 11.60 4.57
N LEU A 56 -11.56 12.19 4.81
CA LEU A 56 -11.73 13.64 4.73
C LEU A 56 -10.86 14.33 5.80
N ASN A 57 -10.17 15.41 5.42
CA ASN A 57 -9.26 16.15 6.31
C ASN A 57 -8.09 15.32 6.86
N ASP A 58 -7.62 14.30 6.14
CA ASP A 58 -6.42 13.55 6.52
C ASP A 58 -5.19 14.48 6.62
N PRO A 59 -4.61 14.67 7.82
CA PRO A 59 -3.46 15.56 8.02
C PRO A 59 -2.19 15.02 7.37
N SER A 60 -2.16 13.75 6.96
CA SER A 60 -1.06 13.17 6.18
C SER A 60 -1.16 13.45 4.68
N ARG A 61 -2.20 14.17 4.22
CA ARG A 61 -2.48 14.51 2.81
C ARG A 61 -2.92 15.96 2.66
N SER A 62 -3.24 16.36 1.43
CA SER A 62 -3.77 17.69 1.09
C SER A 62 -5.15 18.01 1.68
N GLY A 63 -5.69 17.16 2.57
CA GLY A 63 -7.03 17.29 3.17
C GLY A 63 -8.20 17.01 2.23
N ARG A 64 -7.95 16.88 0.92
CA ARG A 64 -8.98 16.59 -0.09
C ARG A 64 -9.14 15.08 -0.28
N ALA A 65 -10.37 14.61 -0.17
CA ALA A 65 -10.75 13.24 -0.49
C ALA A 65 -11.74 13.27 -1.68
N PRO A 66 -11.34 12.83 -2.89
CA PRO A 66 -12.27 12.72 -4.02
C PRO A 66 -13.49 11.86 -3.68
N VAL A 67 -13.26 10.74 -2.99
CA VAL A 67 -14.30 9.91 -2.39
C VAL A 67 -14.00 9.74 -0.89
N PRO A 68 -14.74 10.41 0.00
CA PRO A 68 -14.54 10.28 1.44
C PRO A 68 -14.99 8.89 1.90
N VAL A 69 -14.11 8.19 2.62
CA VAL A 69 -14.40 6.87 3.22
C VAL A 69 -14.07 6.87 4.72
N PRO A 70 -14.72 5.99 5.51
CA PRO A 70 -14.36 5.78 6.92
C PRO A 70 -12.89 5.37 7.06
N GLY A 71 -12.26 5.72 8.18
CA GLY A 71 -10.83 5.44 8.36
C GLY A 71 -10.52 3.94 8.46
N THR A 72 -11.49 3.11 8.85
CA THR A 72 -11.41 1.64 8.79
C THR A 72 -11.29 1.12 7.36
N VAL A 73 -12.10 1.65 6.43
CA VAL A 73 -12.05 1.29 5.01
C VAL A 73 -10.74 1.73 4.40
N ARG A 74 -10.30 2.95 4.73
CA ARG A 74 -8.99 3.46 4.33
C ARG A 74 -7.87 2.55 4.82
N LEU A 75 -7.90 2.15 6.08
CA LEU A 75 -6.90 1.27 6.67
C LEU A 75 -6.88 -0.10 5.98
N ALA A 76 -8.04 -0.69 5.75
CA ALA A 76 -8.16 -1.97 5.04
C ALA A 76 -7.56 -1.87 3.62
N LEU A 77 -7.88 -0.80 2.88
CA LEU A 77 -7.34 -0.54 1.55
C LEU A 77 -5.80 -0.39 1.58
N GLU A 78 -5.27 0.35 2.55
CA GLU A 78 -3.82 0.51 2.68
C GLU A 78 -3.13 -0.84 2.96
N LEU A 79 -3.68 -1.65 3.86
CA LEU A 79 -3.13 -2.97 4.18
C LEU A 79 -3.23 -3.93 3.00
N VAL A 80 -4.36 -3.95 2.27
CA VAL A 80 -4.55 -4.82 1.10
C VAL A 80 -3.52 -4.50 0.02
N ILE A 81 -3.24 -3.23 -0.25
CA ILE A 81 -2.28 -2.84 -1.29
C ILE A 81 -0.84 -3.15 -0.83
N LEU A 82 -0.47 -2.81 0.41
CA LEU A 82 0.88 -3.04 0.92
C LEU A 82 1.21 -4.53 1.04
N PHE A 83 0.34 -5.31 1.69
CA PHE A 83 0.52 -6.76 1.80
C PHE A 83 0.27 -7.46 0.46
N GLY A 84 -0.58 -6.94 -0.40
CA GLY A 84 -0.77 -7.44 -1.77
C GLY A 84 0.51 -7.35 -2.60
N GLY A 85 1.25 -6.25 -2.48
CA GLY A 85 2.58 -6.13 -3.11
C GLY A 85 3.61 -7.11 -2.53
N ALA A 86 3.63 -7.28 -1.20
CA ALA A 86 4.48 -8.29 -0.54
C ALA A 86 4.15 -9.72 -1.01
N ALA A 87 2.86 -10.05 -1.11
CA ALA A 87 2.38 -11.31 -1.66
C ALA A 87 2.76 -11.47 -3.14
N GLY A 88 2.76 -10.39 -3.91
CA GLY A 88 3.23 -10.38 -5.29
C GLY A 88 4.70 -10.77 -5.44
N PHE A 89 5.58 -10.25 -4.58
CA PHE A 89 6.98 -10.71 -4.54
C PHE A 89 7.10 -12.18 -4.15
N TYR A 90 6.33 -12.61 -3.14
CA TYR A 90 6.32 -14.01 -2.71
C TYR A 90 5.87 -14.95 -3.82
N ALA A 91 4.77 -14.63 -4.50
CA ALA A 91 4.19 -15.44 -5.57
C ALA A 91 5.11 -15.54 -6.80
N ALA A 92 5.90 -14.50 -7.07
CA ALA A 92 6.90 -14.50 -8.13
C ALA A 92 8.21 -15.24 -7.76
N GLY A 93 8.27 -15.91 -6.61
CA GLY A 93 9.45 -16.66 -6.17
C GLY A 93 10.50 -15.81 -5.44
N HIS A 94 10.27 -14.50 -5.25
CA HIS A 94 11.12 -13.64 -4.42
C HIS A 94 10.70 -13.70 -2.94
N THR A 95 10.70 -14.91 -2.38
CA THR A 95 10.20 -15.22 -1.03
C THR A 95 10.80 -14.33 0.05
N THR A 96 12.12 -14.17 0.07
CA THR A 96 12.81 -13.33 1.05
C THR A 96 12.36 -11.88 0.97
N ALA A 97 12.24 -11.32 -0.24
CA ALA A 97 11.78 -9.95 -0.44
C ALA A 97 10.33 -9.77 0.02
N GLY A 98 9.44 -10.71 -0.32
CA GLY A 98 8.05 -10.70 0.12
C GLY A 98 7.91 -10.71 1.64
N ILE A 99 8.66 -11.58 2.33
CA ILE A 99 8.67 -11.67 3.80
C ILE A 99 9.20 -10.38 4.42
N VAL A 100 10.34 -9.87 3.92
CA VAL A 100 10.94 -8.63 4.45
C VAL A 100 10.00 -7.44 4.28
N VAL A 101 9.36 -7.28 3.11
CA VAL A 101 8.40 -6.20 2.88
C VAL A 101 7.20 -6.34 3.82
N ALA A 102 6.64 -7.54 3.98
CA ALA A 102 5.52 -7.78 4.91
C ALA A 102 5.86 -7.43 6.37
N LEU A 103 7.06 -7.82 6.83
CA LEU A 103 7.53 -7.48 8.19
C LEU A 103 7.73 -5.98 8.36
N LEU A 104 8.34 -5.31 7.38
CA LEU A 104 8.56 -3.86 7.42
C LEU A 104 7.24 -3.09 7.40
N VAL A 105 6.21 -3.57 6.68
CA VAL A 105 4.85 -3.03 6.75
C VAL A 105 4.30 -3.14 8.17
N ALA A 106 4.39 -4.32 8.79
CA ALA A 106 3.93 -4.51 10.17
C ALA A 106 4.65 -3.59 11.17
N ILE A 107 5.98 -3.46 11.04
CA ILE A 107 6.80 -2.56 11.87
C ILE A 107 6.35 -1.11 11.67
N SER A 108 6.26 -0.64 10.43
CA SER A 108 5.86 0.75 10.15
C SER A 108 4.47 1.08 10.71
N TYR A 109 3.53 0.13 10.65
CA TYR A 109 2.19 0.29 11.22
C TYR A 109 2.19 0.27 12.75
N ALA A 110 3.02 -0.56 13.37
CA ALA A 110 3.24 -0.52 14.82
C ALA A 110 3.75 0.87 15.24
N PHE A 111 4.78 1.41 14.59
CA PHE A 111 5.24 2.77 14.91
C PHE A 111 4.26 3.89 14.55
N SER A 112 3.17 3.59 13.85
CA SER A 112 2.11 4.53 13.46
C SER A 112 0.84 4.41 14.31
N HIS A 113 0.93 3.89 15.55
CA HIS A 113 -0.22 3.69 16.45
C HIS A 113 -1.12 4.94 16.62
N ASP A 114 -0.53 6.13 16.71
CA ASP A 114 -1.29 7.38 16.82
C ASP A 114 -2.22 7.62 15.61
N ARG A 115 -1.72 7.34 14.39
CA ARG A 115 -2.49 7.47 13.15
C ARG A 115 -3.56 6.39 13.05
N LEU A 116 -3.26 5.17 13.50
CA LEU A 116 -4.24 4.08 13.53
C LEU A 116 -5.39 4.41 14.47
N GLY A 117 -5.09 4.91 15.67
CA GLY A 117 -6.10 5.34 16.64
C GLY A 117 -6.95 6.50 16.13
N TRP A 118 -6.38 7.40 15.32
CA TRP A 118 -7.13 8.47 14.65
C TRP A 118 -8.05 7.95 13.54
N LEU A 119 -7.53 7.11 12.63
CA LEU A 119 -8.31 6.50 11.55
C LEU A 119 -9.49 5.67 12.07
N LEU A 120 -9.31 4.94 13.18
CA LEU A 120 -10.38 4.14 13.78
C LEU A 120 -11.50 4.98 14.42
N LYS A 121 -11.24 6.26 14.72
CA LYS A 121 -12.21 7.18 15.33
C LYS A 121 -13.02 7.97 14.30
N GLN A 122 -12.79 7.75 13.01
CA GLN A 122 -13.27 8.58 11.91
C GLN A 122 -14.16 7.80 10.95
#